data_AF-A0A3D4JNL2-F1
#
_entry.id   AF-A0A3D4JNL2-F1
#
_cell.length_a   1.000
_cell.length_b   1.000
_cell.length_c   1.000
_cell.angle_alpha   90.00
_cell.angle_beta   90.00
_cell.angle_gamma   90.00
#
_symmetry.space_group_name_H-M   'P 1'
#
loop_
_entity.id
_entity.type
_entity.pdbx_description
1 polymer ?
#
loop_
_entity_poly.entity_id
_entity_poly.type
_entity_poly.pdbx_seq_one_letter_code
_entity_poly.pdbx_strand_id
1 'polypeptide(L)'
;MRSRINIESFMIVYFFTFLSTIVFTFIIIDDFRSFKILYILRDIFFVSALILFWNFFFKIHAKIIITDGMIIFKKFFKTETIKIDDLDFCFEKIERAKYQSYNVLYLVKDNRVVERISSFDYSNYIDLKKKLNLTEYQYIRFSVFDMIRILFGVRVSIAKK
;
A
#
# COMPACT_ATOMS: atom_id res chain seq x y z
N MET A 1 -1.64 -8.05 19.17
CA MET A 1 -2.07 -8.75 17.92
C MET A 1 -1.13 -8.40 16.79
N ARG A 2 -0.79 -9.34 15.88
CA ARG A 2 0.19 -9.14 14.78
C ARG A 2 -0.51 -9.24 13.42
N SER A 3 -0.21 -8.35 12.48
CA SER A 3 -0.76 -8.44 11.12
C SER A 3 -0.20 -9.61 10.32
N ARG A 4 -1.02 -10.14 9.41
CA ARG A 4 -0.69 -11.17 8.42
C ARG A 4 -0.98 -10.63 7.03
N ILE A 5 -0.02 -10.80 6.13
CA ILE A 5 -0.08 -10.32 4.74
C ILE A 5 -0.99 -11.25 3.94
N ASN A 6 -1.73 -10.73 2.97
CA ASN A 6 -2.51 -11.55 2.06
C ASN A 6 -1.61 -12.34 1.08
N ILE A 7 -1.75 -13.67 1.05
CA ILE A 7 -1.05 -14.57 0.13
C ILE A 7 -1.37 -14.25 -1.33
N GLU A 8 -2.57 -13.75 -1.63
CA GLU A 8 -2.96 -13.37 -2.99
C GLU A 8 -2.09 -12.23 -3.53
N SER A 9 -1.78 -11.23 -2.70
CA SER A 9 -0.87 -10.14 -3.06
C SER A 9 0.55 -10.65 -3.33
N PHE A 10 0.98 -11.68 -2.59
CA PHE A 10 2.25 -12.37 -2.82
C PHE A 10 2.26 -13.12 -4.17
N MET A 11 1.19 -13.86 -4.48
CA MET A 11 1.04 -14.61 -5.73
C MET A 11 1.01 -13.71 -6.96
N ILE A 12 0.31 -12.57 -6.89
CA ILE A 12 0.24 -11.59 -7.98
C ILE A 12 1.62 -11.07 -8.35
N VAL A 13 2.45 -10.74 -7.35
CA VAL A 13 3.79 -10.23 -7.59
C VAL A 13 4.73 -11.32 -8.09
N TYR A 14 4.63 -12.53 -7.55
CA TYR A 14 5.40 -13.67 -8.07
C TYR A 14 5.08 -13.92 -9.55
N PHE A 15 3.79 -13.84 -9.92
CA PHE A 15 3.33 -13.95 -11.30
C PHE A 15 3.90 -12.83 -12.20
N PHE A 16 3.86 -11.56 -11.76
CA PHE A 16 4.47 -10.45 -12.52
C PHE A 16 5.99 -10.59 -12.67
N THR A 17 6.66 -11.12 -11.65
CA THR A 17 8.10 -11.39 -11.69
C THR A 17 8.42 -12.47 -12.72
N PHE A 18 7.67 -13.57 -12.71
CA PHE A 18 7.78 -14.64 -13.70
C PHE A 18 7.51 -14.15 -15.12
N LEU A 19 6.46 -13.35 -15.31
CA LEU A 19 6.12 -12.76 -16.61
C LEU A 19 7.23 -11.84 -17.12
N SER A 20 7.84 -11.07 -16.22
CA SER A 20 9.00 -10.22 -16.54
C SER A 20 10.17 -11.07 -17.01
N THR A 21 10.49 -12.19 -16.34
CA THR A 21 11.56 -13.11 -16.75
C THR A 21 11.33 -13.70 -18.14
N ILE A 22 10.08 -14.02 -18.49
CA ILE A 22 9.72 -14.49 -19.84
C ILE A 22 10.00 -13.39 -20.87
N VAL A 23 9.52 -12.17 -20.62
CA VAL A 23 9.74 -11.02 -21.50
C VAL A 23 11.25 -10.75 -21.68
N PHE A 24 12.05 -10.83 -20.60
CA PHE A 24 13.51 -10.72 -20.67
C PHE A 24 14.14 -11.80 -21.55
N THR A 25 13.69 -13.05 -21.40
CA THR A 25 14.20 -14.17 -22.20
C THR A 25 13.96 -13.94 -23.69
N PHE A 26 12.77 -13.48 -24.07
CA PHE A 26 12.46 -13.15 -25.46
C PHE A 26 13.25 -11.95 -25.98
N ILE A 27 13.41 -10.88 -25.19
CA ILE A 27 14.18 -9.69 -25.60
C ILE A 27 15.66 -10.01 -25.80
N ILE A 28 16.25 -10.89 -24.97
CA ILE A 28 17.65 -11.32 -25.10
C ILE A 28 17.84 -12.21 -26.34
N ILE A 29 16.86 -13.06 -26.65
CA ILE A 29 16.90 -13.93 -27.83
C ILE A 29 16.71 -13.11 -29.12
N ASP A 30 15.95 -12.01 -29.07
CA ASP A 30 15.58 -11.19 -30.24
C ASP A 30 16.56 -10.03 -30.54
N ASP A 31 17.82 -10.12 -30.08
CA ASP A 31 18.91 -9.16 -30.40
C ASP A 31 19.34 -9.20 -31.89
N PHE A 32 18.47 -9.67 -32.78
CA PHE A 32 18.60 -9.55 -34.23
C PHE A 32 17.65 -8.48 -34.78
N ARG A 33 18.19 -7.25 -34.88
CA ARG A 33 17.77 -6.09 -35.71
C ARG A 33 17.14 -4.90 -34.97
N SER A 34 18.01 -4.03 -34.48
CA SER A 34 17.99 -2.57 -34.74
C SER A 34 16.69 -1.78 -34.55
N PHE A 35 15.92 -1.99 -33.48
CA PHE A 35 14.83 -1.09 -33.11
C PHE A 35 15.14 -0.35 -31.81
N LYS A 36 15.64 0.89 -31.92
CA LYS A 36 15.89 1.82 -30.79
C LYS A 36 14.70 1.96 -29.82
N ILE A 37 13.47 1.82 -30.32
CA ILE A 37 12.24 1.89 -29.53
C ILE A 37 12.09 0.70 -28.56
N LEU A 38 12.54 -0.50 -28.92
CA LEU A 38 12.48 -1.66 -28.03
C LEU A 38 13.40 -1.49 -26.81
N TYR A 39 14.57 -0.86 -26.98
CA TYR A 39 15.47 -0.53 -25.87
C TYR A 39 14.86 0.49 -24.90
N ILE A 40 14.19 1.53 -25.40
CA ILE A 40 13.51 2.52 -24.54
C ILE A 40 12.34 1.88 -23.77
N LEU A 41 11.53 1.06 -24.44
CA LEU A 41 10.43 0.34 -23.79
C LEU A 41 10.94 -0.66 -22.74
N ARG A 42 12.05 -1.35 -23.02
CA ARG A 42 12.75 -2.21 -22.05
C ARG A 42 13.18 -1.43 -20.82
N ASP A 43 13.81 -0.27 -21.00
CA ASP A 43 14.32 0.53 -19.88
C ASP A 43 13.18 1.11 -19.04
N ILE A 44 12.10 1.61 -19.67
CA ILE A 44 10.89 2.06 -18.97
C ILE A 44 10.26 0.89 -18.20
N PHE A 45 10.16 -0.28 -18.82
CA PHE A 45 9.62 -1.47 -18.16
C PHE A 45 10.50 -1.89 -16.98
N PHE A 46 11.83 -1.84 -17.11
CA PHE A 46 12.76 -2.19 -16.03
C PHE A 46 12.64 -1.23 -14.85
N VAL A 47 12.61 0.08 -15.11
CA VAL A 47 12.39 1.09 -14.06
C VAL A 47 11.02 0.88 -13.39
N SER A 48 9.97 0.61 -14.16
CA SER A 48 8.63 0.34 -13.64
C SER A 48 8.59 -0.92 -12.77
N ALA A 49 9.24 -1.99 -13.22
CA ALA A 49 9.35 -3.26 -12.51
C ALA A 49 10.14 -3.10 -11.22
N LEU A 50 11.27 -2.39 -11.24
CA LEU A 50 12.04 -2.05 -10.04
C LEU A 50 11.21 -1.24 -9.03
N ILE A 51 10.44 -0.26 -9.49
CA ILE A 51 9.53 0.51 -8.64
C ILE A 51 8.46 -0.42 -8.03
N LEU A 52 7.90 -1.35 -8.80
CA LEU A 52 6.93 -2.34 -8.29
C LEU A 52 7.57 -3.27 -7.26
N PHE A 53 8.76 -3.79 -7.54
CA PHE A 53 9.52 -4.67 -6.64
C PHE A 53 9.85 -3.95 -5.33
N TRP A 54 10.36 -2.72 -5.44
CA TRP A 54 10.67 -1.87 -4.28
C TRP A 54 9.41 -1.64 -3.43
N ASN A 55 8.31 -1.20 -4.04
CA ASN A 55 7.05 -1.00 -3.33
C ASN A 55 6.54 -2.28 -2.67
N PHE A 56 6.75 -3.44 -3.31
CA PHE A 56 6.38 -4.74 -2.74
C PHE A 56 7.19 -5.08 -1.49
N PHE A 57 8.53 -5.01 -1.55
CA PHE A 57 9.37 -5.29 -0.37
C PHE A 57 9.04 -4.34 0.79
N PHE A 58 8.78 -3.07 0.50
CA PHE A 58 8.34 -2.11 1.52
C PHE A 58 7.00 -2.47 2.17
N LYS A 59 6.03 -2.94 1.37
CA LYS A 59 4.68 -3.25 1.84
C LYS A 59 4.56 -4.62 2.50
N ILE A 60 5.23 -5.64 1.99
CA ILE A 60 5.24 -7.00 2.58
C ILE A 60 5.87 -7.01 3.96
N HIS A 61 6.96 -6.27 4.17
CA HIS A 61 7.58 -6.25 5.49
C HIS A 61 6.89 -5.30 6.48
N ALA A 62 5.79 -4.64 6.07
CA ALA A 62 4.98 -3.83 6.96
C ALA A 62 4.15 -4.73 7.89
N LYS A 63 4.45 -4.67 9.19
CA LYS A 63 3.76 -5.39 10.24
C LYS A 63 3.09 -4.42 11.20
N ILE A 64 1.78 -4.52 11.33
CA ILE A 64 0.99 -3.74 12.28
C ILE A 64 0.83 -4.59 13.54
N ILE A 65 1.26 -4.05 14.67
CA ILE A 65 1.12 -4.67 15.98
C ILE A 65 0.28 -3.76 16.86
N ILE A 66 -0.89 -4.22 17.28
CA ILE A 66 -1.71 -3.50 18.27
C ILE A 66 -1.49 -4.13 19.65
N THR A 67 -1.04 -3.31 20.58
CA THR A 67 -0.97 -3.55 22.03
C THR A 67 -1.97 -2.66 22.76
N ASP A 68 -2.16 -2.86 24.06
CA ASP A 68 -3.13 -2.07 24.83
C ASP A 68 -2.67 -0.60 24.87
N GLY A 69 -3.43 0.26 24.18
CA GLY A 69 -3.17 1.71 24.05
C GLY A 69 -2.21 2.14 22.93
N MET A 70 -1.59 1.22 22.16
CA MET A 70 -0.62 1.58 21.12
C MET A 70 -0.73 0.74 19.85
N ILE A 71 -0.42 1.39 18.72
CA ILE A 71 -0.29 0.80 17.40
C ILE A 71 1.15 0.96 16.94
N ILE A 72 1.83 -0.16 16.68
CA ILE A 72 3.21 -0.19 16.20
C ILE A 72 3.21 -0.64 14.73
N PHE A 73 3.66 0.24 13.86
CA PHE A 73 3.90 -0.01 12.45
C PHE A 73 5.37 -0.32 12.24
N LYS A 74 5.73 -1.60 12.14
CA LYS A 74 7.08 -2.02 11.76
C LYS A 74 7.15 -2.15 10.25
N LYS A 75 7.74 -1.16 9.56
CA LYS A 75 8.09 -1.24 8.13
C LYS A 75 9.59 -1.57 8.02
N PHE A 76 10.03 -2.04 6.86
CA PHE A 76 11.40 -2.54 6.66
C PHE A 76 12.50 -1.59 7.15
N PHE A 77 12.37 -0.28 6.88
CA PHE A 77 13.35 0.74 7.29
C PHE A 77 12.86 1.69 8.38
N LYS A 78 11.60 1.59 8.82
CA LYS A 78 11.00 2.55 9.73
C LYS A 78 10.00 1.87 10.65
N THR A 79 10.23 1.98 11.95
CA THR A 79 9.22 1.64 12.94
C THR A 79 8.56 2.91 13.43
N GLU A 80 7.25 3.04 13.23
CA GLU A 80 6.45 4.12 13.81
C GLU A 80 5.57 3.55 14.92
N THR A 81 5.46 4.26 16.03
CA THR A 81 4.57 3.90 17.13
C THR A 81 3.62 5.06 17.37
N ILE A 82 2.34 4.75 17.43
CA ILE A 82 1.26 5.72 17.63
C ILE A 82 0.47 5.28 18.85
N LYS A 83 0.31 6.17 19.84
CA LYS A 83 -0.63 5.95 20.93
C LYS A 83 -2.04 6.14 20.41
N ILE A 84 -2.97 5.27 20.79
CA ILE A 84 -4.36 5.36 20.32
C ILE A 84 -4.99 6.67 20.81
N ASP A 85 -4.67 7.09 22.02
CA ASP A 85 -5.16 8.33 22.63
C ASP A 85 -4.63 9.61 21.94
N ASP A 86 -3.56 9.50 21.15
CA ASP A 86 -3.01 10.62 20.36
C ASP A 86 -3.70 10.77 18.99
N LEU A 87 -4.58 9.85 18.60
CA LEU A 87 -5.29 9.92 17.32
C LEU A 87 -6.45 10.90 17.45
N ASP A 88 -6.57 11.83 16.51
CA ASP A 88 -7.70 12.75 16.47
C ASP A 88 -8.99 11.98 16.18
N PHE A 89 -8.93 11.09 15.18
CA PHE A 89 -10.01 10.21 14.78
C PHE A 89 -9.50 9.14 13.79
N CYS A 90 -10.32 8.12 13.56
CA CYS A 90 -10.10 7.09 12.55
C CYS A 90 -11.36 6.94 11.72
N PHE A 91 -11.25 6.78 10.40
CA PHE A 91 -12.41 6.63 9.54
C PHE A 91 -12.19 5.57 8.46
N GLU A 92 -13.30 4.95 8.04
CA GLU A 92 -13.30 3.94 6.99
C GLU A 92 -13.78 4.54 5.66
N LYS A 93 -13.18 4.08 4.56
CA LYS A 93 -13.63 4.40 3.21
C LYS A 93 -13.59 3.14 2.36
N ILE A 94 -14.59 3.00 1.48
CA ILE A 94 -14.60 1.95 0.46
C ILE A 94 -13.79 2.45 -0.73
N GLU A 95 -12.74 1.71 -1.08
CA GLU A 95 -11.97 1.91 -2.31
C GLU A 95 -12.33 0.83 -3.33
N ARG A 96 -12.23 1.16 -4.63
CA ARG A 96 -12.55 0.24 -5.72
C ARG A 96 -11.32 0.04 -6.60
N ALA A 97 -10.95 -1.22 -6.83
CA ALA A 97 -10.00 -1.60 -7.86
C ALA A 97 -10.70 -2.53 -8.87
N LYS A 98 -10.95 -2.01 -10.08
CA LYS A 98 -11.65 -2.65 -11.23
C LYS A 98 -12.91 -3.47 -10.89
N TYR A 99 -12.77 -4.64 -10.27
CA TYR A 99 -13.84 -5.61 -10.00
C TYR A 99 -14.05 -5.92 -8.50
N GLN A 100 -13.22 -5.37 -7.61
CA GLN A 100 -13.33 -5.59 -6.18
C GLN A 100 -13.37 -4.25 -5.43
N SER A 101 -14.33 -4.14 -4.52
CA SER A 101 -14.35 -3.10 -3.50
C SER A 101 -13.72 -3.64 -2.22
N TYR A 102 -12.85 -2.86 -1.60
CA TYR A 102 -12.22 -3.22 -0.34
C TYR A 102 -12.30 -2.03 0.63
N ASN A 103 -12.28 -2.35 1.91
CA ASN A 103 -12.38 -1.34 2.96
C ASN A 103 -10.99 -0.86 3.33
N VAL A 104 -10.88 0.45 3.51
CA VAL A 104 -9.63 1.09 3.89
C VAL A 104 -9.87 1.93 5.12
N LEU A 105 -9.06 1.66 6.14
CA LEU A 105 -9.02 2.40 7.38
C LEU A 105 -7.92 3.45 7.32
N TYR A 106 -8.31 4.69 7.61
CA TYR A 106 -7.42 5.84 7.67
C TYR A 106 -7.25 6.28 9.12
N LEU A 107 -5.99 6.41 9.56
CA LEU A 107 -5.65 6.95 10.87
C LEU A 107 -5.25 8.42 10.73
N VAL A 108 -5.82 9.27 11.57
CA VAL A 108 -5.59 10.72 11.53
C VAL A 108 -4.99 11.20 12.84
N LYS A 109 -3.91 11.96 12.72
CA LYS A 109 -3.26 12.68 13.82
C LYS A 109 -2.80 14.04 13.33
N ASP A 110 -2.97 15.08 14.14
CA ASP A 110 -2.70 16.47 13.79
C ASP A 110 -3.40 16.90 12.49
N ASN A 111 -4.65 16.48 12.28
CA ASN A 111 -5.42 16.63 11.03
C ASN A 111 -4.72 16.07 9.77
N ARG A 112 -3.76 15.15 9.91
CA ARG A 112 -3.07 14.52 8.80
C ARG A 112 -3.29 13.02 8.78
N VAL A 113 -3.46 12.46 7.59
CA VAL A 113 -3.42 11.01 7.40
C VAL A 113 -2.01 10.53 7.72
N VAL A 114 -1.89 9.77 8.80
CA VAL A 114 -0.61 9.20 9.23
C VAL A 114 -0.41 7.79 8.70
N GLU A 115 -1.49 7.02 8.55
CA GLU A 115 -1.41 5.67 8.00
C GLU A 115 -2.70 5.26 7.27
N ARG A 116 -2.53 4.45 6.23
CA ARG A 116 -3.60 3.82 5.44
C ARG A 116 -3.51 2.30 5.58
N ILE A 117 -4.55 1.67 6.11
CA ILE A 117 -4.62 0.23 6.32
C ILE A 117 -5.74 -0.34 5.45
N SER A 118 -5.38 -1.16 4.46
CA SER A 118 -6.35 -1.78 3.54
C SER A 118 -6.72 -3.19 3.97
N SER A 119 -7.99 -3.56 3.82
CA SER A 119 -8.45 -4.94 3.96
C SER A 119 -7.93 -5.87 2.86
N PHE A 120 -7.44 -5.32 1.75
CA PHE A 120 -6.77 -6.07 0.70
C PHE A 120 -5.34 -6.48 1.12
N ASP A 121 -4.62 -5.58 1.79
CA ASP A 121 -3.21 -5.77 2.15
C ASP A 121 -3.05 -6.64 3.41
N TYR A 122 -4.01 -6.56 4.35
CA TYR A 122 -3.91 -7.20 5.66
C TYR A 122 -5.11 -8.11 5.96
N SER A 123 -4.84 -9.40 6.20
CA SER A 123 -5.88 -10.40 6.44
C SER A 123 -6.59 -10.23 7.79
N ASN A 124 -5.97 -9.51 8.74
CA ASN A 124 -6.51 -9.28 10.08
C ASN A 124 -7.18 -7.90 10.23
N TYR A 125 -7.59 -7.30 9.11
CA TYR A 125 -8.24 -5.98 9.07
C TYR A 125 -9.44 -5.85 10.02
N ILE A 126 -10.33 -6.86 10.04
CA ILE A 126 -11.55 -6.84 10.86
C ILE A 126 -11.21 -6.71 12.35
N ASP A 127 -10.17 -7.38 12.80
CA ASP A 127 -9.75 -7.34 14.20
C ASP A 127 -9.07 -6.02 14.56
N LEU A 128 -8.29 -5.44 13.63
CA LEU A 128 -7.74 -4.09 13.79
C LEU A 128 -8.86 -3.06 13.93
N LYS A 129 -9.88 -3.14 13.07
CA LYS A 129 -11.07 -2.29 13.09
C LYS A 129 -11.80 -2.38 14.43
N LYS A 130 -12.02 -3.58 14.96
CA LYS A 130 -12.68 -3.79 16.26
C LYS A 130 -11.90 -3.16 17.41
N LYS A 131 -10.56 -3.29 17.42
CA LYS A 131 -9.73 -2.72 18.49
C LYS A 131 -9.66 -1.20 18.49
N LEU A 132 -9.74 -0.57 17.31
CA LEU A 132 -9.64 0.88 17.17
C LEU A 132 -10.97 1.60 17.43
N ASN A 133 -12.02 0.85 17.76
CA ASN A 133 -13.34 1.34 18.17
C ASN A 133 -13.82 2.53 17.33
N LEU A 134 -13.90 2.31 16.01
CA LEU A 134 -14.11 3.37 15.01
C LEU A 134 -15.31 4.25 15.34
N THR A 135 -15.03 5.51 15.63
CA THR A 135 -15.99 6.59 15.75
C THR A 135 -16.31 7.14 14.35
N GLU A 136 -17.39 6.61 13.78
CA GLU A 136 -18.15 7.14 12.64
C GLU A 136 -17.48 7.19 11.25
N TYR A 137 -18.32 6.93 10.23
CA TYR A 137 -17.98 7.15 8.83
C TYR A 137 -17.89 8.66 8.57
N GLN A 138 -16.68 9.20 8.47
CA GLN A 138 -16.49 10.59 8.00
C GLN A 138 -16.32 10.65 6.49
N TYR A 139 -17.12 11.50 5.84
CA TYR A 139 -17.07 11.67 4.39
C TYR A 139 -15.92 12.59 3.98
N ILE A 140 -14.68 12.08 4.02
CA ILE A 140 -13.48 12.83 3.61
C ILE A 140 -13.19 12.59 2.12
N ARG A 141 -13.16 13.68 1.35
CA ARG A 141 -12.79 13.66 -0.07
C ARG A 141 -11.29 13.89 -0.23
N PHE A 142 -10.61 12.92 -0.82
CA PHE A 142 -9.23 13.03 -1.28
C PHE A 142 -9.20 13.31 -2.77
N SER A 143 -8.34 14.22 -3.21
CA SER A 143 -8.03 14.34 -4.64
C SER A 143 -7.23 13.12 -5.14
N VAL A 144 -7.12 12.97 -6.46
CA VAL A 144 -6.27 11.92 -7.06
C VAL A 144 -4.82 12.06 -6.61
N PHE A 145 -4.32 13.30 -6.52
CA PHE A 145 -2.96 13.57 -6.04
C PHE A 145 -2.77 13.21 -4.57
N ASP A 146 -3.78 13.46 -3.73
CA ASP A 146 -3.74 13.06 -2.31
C ASP A 146 -3.70 11.54 -2.16
N MET A 147 -4.51 10.82 -2.95
CA MET A 147 -4.50 9.35 -2.94
C MET A 147 -3.13 8.79 -3.34
N ILE A 148 -2.51 9.35 -4.39
CA ILE A 148 -1.16 8.96 -4.81
C ILE A 148 -0.15 9.23 -3.69
N ARG A 149 -0.18 10.42 -3.09
CA ARG A 149 0.71 10.78 -1.97
C ARG A 149 0.56 9.85 -0.78
N ILE A 150 -0.68 9.51 -0.39
CA ILE A 150 -0.96 8.57 0.70
C ILE A 150 -0.43 7.17 0.37
N LEU A 151 -0.58 6.70 -0.87
CA LEU A 151 -0.05 5.40 -1.31
C LEU A 151 1.47 5.33 -1.22
N PHE A 152 2.17 6.45 -1.41
CA PHE A 152 3.61 6.59 -1.22
C PHE A 152 4.02 6.90 0.24
N GLY A 153 3.07 6.89 1.18
CA GLY A 153 3.34 7.12 2.61
C GLY A 153 3.60 8.59 2.97
N VAL A 154 3.26 9.53 2.09
CA VAL A 154 3.35 10.98 2.38
C VAL A 154 2.14 11.37 3.24
N ARG A 155 2.39 12.11 4.33
CA ARG A 155 1.34 12.62 5.22
C ARG A 155 0.54 13.70 4.51
N VAL A 156 -0.77 13.49 4.35
CA VAL A 156 -1.68 14.43 3.68
C VAL A 156 -2.58 15.10 4.70
N SER A 157 -2.70 16.43 4.64
CA SER A 157 -3.60 17.21 5.49
C SER A 157 -5.04 17.02 5.06
N ILE A 158 -5.92 16.86 6.04
CA ILE A 158 -7.36 16.75 5.84
C ILE A 158 -7.95 18.14 6.03
N ALA A 159 -8.50 18.69 4.95
CA ALA A 159 -9.34 19.88 5.07
C ALA A 159 -10.69 19.45 5.66
N LYS A 160 -10.95 19.80 6.92
CA LYS A 160 -12.30 19.72 7.49
C LYS A 160 -13.16 20.72 6.72
N LYS A 161 -14.15 20.22 5.97
CA LYS A 161 -15.23 21.04 5.41
C LYS A 161 -16.38 21.05 6.39
#